data_AF-A0A7X8C895-F1
#
_entry.id   AF-A0A7X8C895-F1
#
_cell.length_a   1.000
_cell.length_b   1.000
_cell.length_c   1.000
_cell.angle_alpha   90.00
_cell.angle_beta   90.00
_cell.angle_gamma   90.00
#
_symmetry.space_group_name_H-M   'P 1'
#
loop_
_entity.id
_entity.type
_entity.pdbx_description
1 polymer ?
#
loop_
_entity_poly.entity_id
_entity_poly.type
_entity_poly.pdbx_seq_one_letter_code
_entity_poly.pdbx_strand_id
1 'polypeptide(L)' 'MMYFEKGSATTDLTSEDLKNGLYEALEKLGNRQKVLAIPPDFTRYPSH' A
#
# COMPACT_ATOMS: atom_id res chain seq x y z
N MET A 1 -13.11 -5.22 -6.09
CA MET A 1 -12.39 -6.20 -5.25
C MET A 1 -11.56 -5.43 -4.26
N MET A 2 -11.77 -5.62 -2.96
CA MET A 2 -10.97 -5.00 -1.93
C MET A 2 -9.88 -5.98 -1.52
N TYR A 3 -8.61 -5.61 -1.73
CA TYR A 3 -7.47 -6.48 -1.43
C TYR A 3 -6.99 -6.32 0.01
N PHE A 4 -7.09 -5.12 0.57
CA PHE A 4 -6.74 -4.83 1.95
C PHE A 4 -7.63 -3.70 2.48
N GLU A 5 -8.05 -3.82 3.73
CA GLU A 5 -8.77 -2.77 4.45
C GLU A 5 -8.28 -2.73 5.90
N LYS A 6 -7.86 -1.54 6.34
CA LYS A 6 -7.50 -1.27 7.72
C LYS A 6 -7.66 0.23 7.95
N GLY A 7 -8.59 0.61 8.81
CA GLY A 7 -8.84 2.00 9.13
C GLY A 7 -9.96 2.17 10.14
N SER A 8 -9.84 3.21 10.96
CA SER A 8 -10.90 3.73 11.82
C SER A 8 -10.63 5.23 12.05
N ALA A 9 -11.55 5.93 12.71
CA ALA A 9 -11.36 7.35 13.05
C ALA A 9 -10.12 7.62 13.91
N THR A 10 -9.58 6.61 14.59
CA THR A 10 -8.47 6.73 15.53
C THR A 10 -7.29 5.82 15.18
N THR A 11 -7.26 5.25 13.97
CA THR A 11 -6.17 4.35 13.56
C THR A 11 -5.06 5.14 12.89
N ASP A 12 -3.91 5.20 13.57
CA ASP A 12 -2.65 5.61 12.97
C ASP A 12 -1.96 4.41 12.33
N LEU A 13 -1.59 4.52 11.04
CA LEU A 13 -0.86 3.48 10.33
C LEU A 13 0.64 3.73 10.48
N THR A 14 1.33 2.77 11.07
CA THR A 14 2.80 2.78 11.12
C THR A 14 3.39 2.37 9.77
N SER A 15 4.69 2.63 9.57
CA SER A 15 5.40 2.14 8.37
C SER A 15 5.34 0.62 8.24
N GLU A 16 5.30 -0.12 9.35
CA GLU A 16 5.16 -1.57 9.36
C GLU A 16 3.74 -1.98 8.92
N ASP A 17 2.70 -1.28 9.39
CA ASP A 17 1.33 -1.51 8.94
C ASP A 17 1.17 -1.32 7.43
N LEU A 18 1.73 -0.23 6.90
CA LEU A 18 1.72 0.06 5.46
C LEU A 18 2.41 -1.03 4.65
N LYS A 19 3.58 -1.48 5.13
CA LYS A 19 4.31 -2.57 4.50
C LYS A 19 3.47 -3.85 4.49
N ASN A 20 3.01 -4.28 5.66
CA ASN A 20 2.25 -5.53 5.80
C ASN A 20 0.97 -5.52 4.97
N GLY A 21 0.22 -4.41 4.98
CA GLY A 21 -1.01 -4.28 4.18
C GLY A 21 -0.74 -4.30 2.67
N LEU A 22 0.37 -3.72 2.22
CA LEU A 22 0.77 -3.80 0.81
C LEU A 22 1.12 -5.24 0.40
N TYR A 23 1.90 -5.95 1.22
CA TYR A 23 2.26 -7.34 0.94
C TYR A 23 1.03 -8.26 0.94
N GLU A 24 0.11 -8.10 1.89
CA GLU A 24 -1.16 -8.85 1.91
C GLU A 24 -1.99 -8.61 0.64
N ALA A 25 -2.08 -7.35 0.21
CA ALA A 25 -2.81 -7.01 -1.00
C ALA A 25 -2.18 -7.64 -2.26
N LEU A 26 -0.84 -7.61 -2.35
CA LEU A 26 -0.11 -8.22 -3.47
C LEU A 26 -0.21 -9.74 -3.48
N GLU A 27 -0.20 -10.39 -2.30
CA GLU A 27 -0.39 -11.83 -2.18
C GLU A 27 -1.79 -12.24 -2.67
N LYS A 28 -2.84 -11.54 -2.24
CA LYS A 28 -4.22 -11.76 -2.71
C LYS A 28 -4.40 -11.47 -4.21
N LEU A 29 -3.62 -10.57 -4.78
CA LEU A 29 -3.61 -10.29 -6.22
C LEU A 29 -3.00 -11.44 -7.04
N GLY A 30 -2.17 -12.27 -6.40
CA GLY A 30 -1.47 -13.42 -6.99
C GLY A 30 -0.29 -13.05 -7.88
N ASN A 31 0.45 -14.06 -8.34
CA ASN A 31 1.62 -13.86 -9.21
C ASN A 31 1.24 -13.17 -10.53
N ARG A 32 2.03 -12.15 -10.91
CA ARG A 32 1.90 -11.42 -12.18
C ARG A 32 3.24 -11.37 -12.89
N GLN A 33 3.24 -11.68 -14.18
CA GLN A 33 4.44 -11.66 -15.03
C GLN A 33 4.66 -10.31 -15.73
N LYS A 34 3.61 -9.47 -15.79
CA LYS A 34 3.66 -8.13 -16.41
C LYS A 34 3.32 -7.09 -15.35
N VAL A 35 4.34 -6.62 -14.65
CA VAL A 35 4.23 -5.61 -13.59
C VAL A 35 4.99 -4.37 -14.01
N LEU A 36 4.37 -3.20 -13.85
CA LEU A 36 4.98 -1.90 -14.04
C LEU A 36 4.91 -1.13 -12.73
N ALA A 37 6.06 -0.79 -12.15
CA ALA A 37 6.13 0.08 -10.98
C ALA A 37 6.10 1.54 -11.43
N ILE A 38 5.06 2.27 -11.05
CA ILE A 38 4.95 3.72 -11.31
C ILE A 38 5.53 4.45 -10.10
N PRO A 39 6.53 5.33 -10.28
CA PRO A 39 7.08 6.08 -9.16
C PRO A 39 6.03 7.04 -8.59
N PRO A 40 6.14 7.41 -7.31
CA PRO A 40 5.29 8.44 -6.74
C PRO A 40 5.50 9.77 -7.47
N ASP A 41 4.42 10.53 -7.63
CA ASP A 41 4.51 11.91 -8.09
C ASP A 41 5.20 12.76 -7.00
N PHE A 42 6.45 13.12 -7.25
CA PHE A 42 7.27 13.84 -6.27
C PHE A 42 6.98 15.35 -6.24
N THR A 43 6.05 15.84 -7.06
CA THR A 43 5.60 17.24 -6.98
C THR A 43 4.81 17.52 -5.71
N ARG A 44 4.24 16.48 -5.08
CA ARG A 44 3.74 16.52 -3.70
C ARG A 44 4.60 15.67 -2.79
N TYR A 45 5.67 16.26 -2.29
CA TYR A 45 6.53 15.64 -1.28
C TYR A 45 5.85 15.66 0.09
N PRO A 46 5.43 14.51 0.67
CA PRO A 46 4.82 14.43 1.98
C PRO A 46 5.91 14.12 3.00
N SER A 47 6.77 15.09 3.28
CA SER A 47 7.78 15.00 4.33
C SER A 47 7.43 15.92 5.48
N HIS A 48 7.30 15.33 6.65
CA HIS A 48 7.37 15.99 7.95
C HIS A 48 8.35 15.22 8.83
#